data_AF-A0A2T4T262-F1
#
_entry.id   AF-A0A2T4T262-F1
#
_cell.length_a   1.000
_cell.length_b   1.000
_cell.length_c   1.000
_cell.angle_alpha   90.00
_cell.angle_beta   90.00
_cell.angle_gamma   90.00
#
_symmetry.space_group_name_H-M   'P 1'
#
loop_
_entity.id
_entity.type
_entity.pdbx_description
1 polymer ?
#
loop_
_entity_poly.entity_id
_entity_poly.type
_entity_poly.pdbx_seq_one_letter_code
_entity_poly.pdbx_strand_id
1 'polypeptide(L)'
;MSNEAKVNTDDHPDVVHILGAWNPKVFKKLKHYVALKIPVVYSPLSGITPWMIAAKRRKIGSLLQFYQQKQAVRKANSVVAFSRSEAKAMAKWRKKENLCELRNSIITHRYPSSTLAAELLAHYQQVIASHDRHIRLQIEDQVQKLKIEDENINILLQKILYLKYQQHRGYIPIPLLQDLTQNLIEREMDEDSFIQTIKDLKLLKFVSFLQNKMAQECGLTEGYMPVPLKE
;
A
#
# COMPACT_ATOMS: atom_id res chain seq x y z
N MET A 1 16.49 16.55 25.35
CA MET A 1 16.29 17.29 24.08
C MET A 1 15.77 16.30 23.06
N SER A 2 14.46 16.32 22.79
CA SER A 2 13.86 15.46 21.77
C SER A 2 14.13 16.08 20.40
N ASN A 3 15.04 15.49 19.63
CA ASN A 3 15.03 15.74 18.18
C ASN A 3 13.65 15.30 17.68
N GLU A 4 12.81 16.27 17.35
CA GLU A 4 11.60 15.99 16.59
C GLU A 4 12.06 15.29 15.32
N ALA A 5 11.65 14.04 15.15
CA ALA A 5 11.88 13.33 13.91
C ALA A 5 11.28 14.19 12.80
N LYS A 6 12.12 14.75 11.93
CA LYS A 6 11.68 15.42 10.71
C LYS A 6 10.84 14.40 9.94
N VAL A 7 9.53 14.50 10.05
CA VAL A 7 8.62 13.76 9.20
C VAL A 7 8.69 14.46 7.85
N ASN A 8 9.50 13.92 6.94
CA ASN A 8 9.55 14.40 5.58
C ASN A 8 8.19 14.10 4.94
N THR A 9 7.37 15.13 4.74
CA THR A 9 6.02 14.99 4.16
C THR A 9 6.05 14.90 2.63
N ASP A 10 7.22 15.16 2.03
CA ASP A 10 7.42 15.17 0.58
C ASP A 10 7.86 13.80 0.03
N ASP A 11 8.13 12.82 0.91
CA ASP A 11 8.52 11.47 0.51
C ASP A 11 7.28 10.59 0.29
N HIS A 12 7.25 9.89 -0.86
CA HIS A 12 6.27 8.85 -1.16
C HIS A 12 6.56 7.61 -0.29
N PRO A 13 5.80 7.35 0.79
CA PRO A 13 6.22 6.35 1.76
C PRO A 13 5.89 4.94 1.27
N ASP A 14 6.83 4.02 1.49
CA ASP A 14 6.62 2.59 1.22
C ASP A 14 5.66 1.96 2.22
N VAL A 15 5.67 2.43 3.46
CA VAL A 15 4.80 1.97 4.54
C VAL A 15 4.53 3.12 5.50
N VAL A 16 3.33 3.15 6.08
CA VAL A 16 2.99 4.12 7.12
C VAL A 16 2.64 3.41 8.41
N HIS A 17 3.37 3.73 9.48
CA HIS A 17 3.02 3.27 10.82
C HIS A 17 2.24 4.35 11.57
N ILE A 18 0.97 4.05 11.86
CA ILE A 18 0.07 4.94 12.58
C ILE A 18 -0.02 4.49 14.05
N LEU A 19 0.35 5.40 14.95
CA LEU A 19 0.34 5.18 16.39
C LEU A 19 -0.84 5.89 17.06
N GLY A 20 -1.40 5.23 18.06
CA GLY A 20 -2.41 5.78 18.96
C GLY A 20 -3.81 5.18 18.77
N ALA A 21 -4.64 5.33 19.80
CA ALA A 21 -6.00 4.81 19.85
C ALA A 21 -7.00 5.91 20.26
N TRP A 22 -8.28 5.70 19.94
CA TRP A 22 -9.39 6.60 20.33
C TRP A 22 -9.26 8.06 19.88
N ASN A 23 -8.54 8.30 18.78
CA ASN A 23 -8.32 9.64 18.27
C ASN A 23 -8.84 9.76 16.82
N PRO A 24 -9.88 10.58 16.56
CA PRO A 24 -10.41 10.78 15.22
C PRO A 24 -9.37 11.21 14.17
N LYS A 25 -8.37 11.99 14.55
CA LYS A 25 -7.29 12.43 13.64
C LYS A 25 -6.45 11.25 13.16
N VAL A 26 -6.14 10.31 14.06
CA VAL A 26 -5.43 9.06 13.76
C VAL A 26 -6.23 8.22 12.76
N PHE A 27 -7.54 8.08 12.98
CA PHE A 27 -8.41 7.34 12.08
C PHE A 27 -8.58 8.00 10.71
N LYS A 28 -8.60 9.34 10.65
CA LYS A 28 -8.64 10.08 9.38
C LYS A 28 -7.36 9.83 8.57
N LYS A 29 -6.19 9.90 9.20
CA LYS A 29 -4.91 9.56 8.54
C LYS A 29 -4.89 8.11 8.06
N LEU A 30 -5.37 7.16 8.87
CA LEU A 30 -5.45 5.76 8.47
C LEU A 30 -6.31 5.58 7.22
N LYS A 31 -7.51 6.17 7.20
CA LYS A 31 -8.38 6.11 6.03
C LYS A 31 -7.74 6.74 4.79
N HIS A 32 -7.01 7.84 4.97
CA HIS A 32 -6.30 8.52 3.89
C HIS A 32 -5.23 7.61 3.25
N TYR A 33 -4.32 7.03 4.04
CA TYR A 33 -3.27 6.16 3.49
C TYR A 33 -3.80 4.84 2.92
N VAL A 34 -4.85 4.27 3.53
CA VAL A 34 -5.56 3.12 2.96
C VAL A 34 -6.20 3.49 1.62
N ALA A 35 -6.76 4.69 1.48
CA ALA A 35 -7.33 5.15 0.20
C ALA A 35 -6.24 5.34 -0.86
N LEU A 36 -5.04 5.81 -0.48
CA LEU A 36 -3.87 5.90 -1.35
C LEU A 36 -3.27 4.53 -1.75
N LYS A 37 -3.81 3.42 -1.20
CA LYS A 37 -3.24 2.07 -1.35
C LYS A 37 -1.79 1.98 -0.88
N ILE A 38 -1.45 2.71 0.18
CA ILE A 38 -0.16 2.59 0.87
C ILE A 38 -0.36 1.62 2.03
N PRO A 39 0.54 0.65 2.26
CA PRO A 39 0.37 -0.29 3.35
C PRO A 39 0.47 0.41 4.70
N VAL A 40 -0.52 0.15 5.55
CA VAL A 40 -0.61 0.76 6.88
C VAL A 40 -0.36 -0.28 7.97
N VAL A 41 0.61 0.01 8.82
CA VAL A 41 0.79 -0.65 10.12
C VAL A 41 0.09 0.20 11.18
N TYR A 42 -0.68 -0.42 12.07
CA TYR A 42 -1.39 0.29 13.12
C TYR A 42 -0.98 -0.23 14.50
N SER A 43 -0.66 0.69 15.43
CA SER A 43 -0.42 0.35 16.84
C SER A 43 -1.28 1.20 17.77
N PRO A 44 -2.15 0.59 18.58
CA PRO A 44 -2.97 1.32 19.54
C PRO A 44 -2.22 1.74 20.82
N LEU A 45 -0.99 1.28 21.03
CA LEU A 45 -0.14 1.58 22.20
C LEU A 45 -0.85 1.32 23.55
N SER A 46 -1.29 0.08 23.77
CA SER A 46 -2.10 -0.35 24.92
C SER A 46 -3.51 0.25 24.99
N GLY A 47 -3.90 1.07 24.00
CA GLY A 47 -5.18 1.75 23.93
C GLY A 47 -6.40 0.84 23.96
N ILE A 48 -6.26 -0.41 23.55
CA ILE A 48 -7.38 -1.35 23.40
C ILE A 48 -7.29 -2.54 24.35
N THR A 49 -6.58 -2.38 25.46
CA THR A 49 -6.66 -3.31 26.57
C THR A 49 -8.09 -3.44 27.09
N PRO A 50 -8.47 -4.58 27.72
CA PRO A 50 -9.86 -4.83 28.15
C PRO A 50 -10.42 -3.73 29.05
N TRP A 51 -9.62 -3.21 29.98
CA TRP A 51 -10.03 -2.14 30.90
C TRP A 51 -10.19 -0.80 30.18
N MET A 52 -9.33 -0.47 29.20
CA MET A 52 -9.49 0.76 28.42
C MET A 52 -10.74 0.72 27.55
N ILE A 53 -11.04 -0.41 26.91
CA ILE A 53 -12.29 -0.60 26.17
C ILE A 53 -13.50 -0.45 27.11
N ALA A 54 -13.46 -1.09 28.27
CA ALA A 54 -14.54 -1.00 29.25
C ALA A 54 -14.74 0.43 29.79
N ALA A 55 -13.66 1.16 30.04
CA ALA A 55 -13.71 2.56 30.46
C ALA A 55 -14.27 3.48 29.37
N LYS A 56 -13.90 3.25 28.10
CA LYS A 56 -14.40 4.03 26.97
C LYS A 56 -15.88 3.77 26.72
N ARG A 57 -16.36 2.53 26.79
CA ARG A 57 -17.78 2.16 26.59
C ARG A 57 -18.75 2.82 27.57
N ARG A 58 -18.28 3.25 28.75
CA ARG A 58 -19.10 3.91 29.77
C ARG A 58 -19.32 5.40 29.52
N LYS A 59 -18.64 6.02 28.55
CA LYS A 59 -18.77 7.45 28.23
C LYS A 59 -19.80 7.68 27.12
N ILE A 60 -20.67 8.69 27.28
CA ILE A 60 -21.62 9.13 26.25
C ILE A 60 -20.83 9.57 24.99
N GLY A 61 -21.21 9.08 23.81
CA GLY A 61 -20.48 9.28 22.53
C GLY A 61 -19.43 8.21 22.19
N SER A 62 -19.23 7.19 23.04
CA SER A 62 -18.21 6.16 22.86
C SER A 62 -18.45 5.17 21.72
N LEU A 63 -19.70 5.03 21.24
CA LEU A 63 -20.04 4.05 20.21
C LEU A 63 -19.36 4.37 18.87
N LEU A 64 -19.36 5.64 18.47
CA LEU A 64 -18.70 6.07 17.24
C LEU A 64 -17.17 5.87 17.33
N GLN A 65 -16.56 6.27 18.45
CA GLN A 65 -15.12 6.08 18.65
C GLN A 65 -14.75 4.59 18.70
N PHE A 66 -15.59 3.76 19.30
CA PHE A 66 -15.42 2.31 19.32
C PHE A 66 -15.53 1.70 17.91
N TYR A 67 -16.52 2.14 17.13
CA TYR A 67 -16.65 1.72 15.73
C TYR A 67 -15.43 2.14 14.91
N GLN A 68 -14.97 3.38 15.06
CA GLN A 68 -13.77 3.88 14.37
C GLN A 68 -12.51 3.12 14.77
N GLN A 69 -12.33 2.80 16.06
CA GLN A 69 -11.23 1.98 16.55
C GLN A 69 -11.26 0.56 15.96
N LYS A 70 -12.45 -0.07 15.96
CA LYS A 70 -12.63 -1.39 15.36
C LYS A 70 -12.34 -1.36 13.85
N GLN A 71 -12.78 -0.31 13.16
CA GLN A 71 -12.48 -0.10 11.74
C GLN A 71 -11.00 0.11 11.48
N ALA A 72 -10.30 0.87 12.33
CA ALA A 72 -8.85 1.07 12.22
C ALA A 72 -8.09 -0.26 12.28
N VAL A 73 -8.41 -1.11 13.26
CA VAL A 73 -7.81 -2.45 13.38
C VAL A 73 -8.13 -3.33 12.17
N ARG A 74 -9.36 -3.25 11.62
CA ARG A 74 -9.77 -4.07 10.47
C ARG A 74 -9.18 -3.61 9.13
N LYS A 75 -9.00 -2.30 8.94
CA LYS A 75 -8.58 -1.70 7.66
C LYS A 75 -7.08 -1.62 7.48
N ALA A 76 -6.29 -1.59 8.57
CA ALA A 76 -4.83 -1.63 8.47
C ALA A 76 -4.36 -2.91 7.76
N ASN A 77 -3.18 -2.92 7.17
CA ASN A 77 -2.55 -4.10 6.54
C ASN A 77 -1.93 -5.01 7.59
N SER A 78 -1.35 -4.44 8.63
CA SER A 78 -0.91 -5.18 9.81
C SER A 78 -1.18 -4.35 11.07
N VAL A 79 -1.36 -5.04 12.19
CA VAL A 79 -1.57 -4.39 13.49
C VAL A 79 -0.55 -4.92 14.48
N VAL A 80 0.09 -4.02 15.20
CA VAL A 80 1.11 -4.35 16.21
C VAL A 80 0.51 -4.14 17.59
N ALA A 81 0.65 -5.16 18.44
CA ALA A 81 0.33 -5.13 19.86
C ALA A 81 1.61 -5.02 20.66
N PHE A 82 1.64 -4.17 21.69
CA PHE A 82 2.79 -4.08 22.61
C PHE A 82 2.58 -4.86 23.91
N SER A 83 1.44 -5.54 24.05
CA SER A 83 1.14 -6.39 25.19
C SER A 83 0.26 -7.58 24.78
N ARG A 84 0.41 -8.69 25.50
CA ARG A 84 -0.40 -9.90 25.30
C ARG A 84 -1.89 -9.66 25.48
N SER A 85 -2.26 -8.81 26.44
CA SER A 85 -3.66 -8.43 26.71
C SER A 85 -4.25 -7.63 25.55
N GLU A 86 -3.45 -6.73 24.96
CA GLU A 86 -3.81 -5.98 23.76
C GLU A 86 -3.95 -6.89 22.53
N ALA A 87 -3.00 -7.81 22.33
CA ALA A 87 -3.04 -8.80 21.25
C ALA A 87 -4.32 -9.66 21.31
N LYS A 88 -4.66 -10.16 22.50
CA LYS A 88 -5.91 -10.92 22.74
C LYS A 88 -7.17 -10.11 22.43
N ALA A 89 -7.19 -8.82 22.74
CA ALA A 89 -8.31 -7.96 22.40
C ALA A 89 -8.43 -7.74 20.88
N MET A 90 -7.32 -7.58 20.17
CA MET A 90 -7.30 -7.39 18.71
C MET A 90 -7.64 -8.64 17.93
N ALA A 91 -7.27 -9.82 18.44
CA ALA A 91 -7.60 -11.10 17.81
C ALA A 91 -9.13 -11.29 17.64
N LYS A 92 -9.96 -10.59 18.42
CA LYS A 92 -11.42 -10.58 18.26
C LYS A 92 -11.90 -9.82 17.03
N TRP A 93 -11.10 -8.90 16.51
CA TRP A 93 -11.47 -8.01 15.41
C TRP A 93 -10.71 -8.31 14.12
N ARG A 94 -9.61 -9.06 14.20
CA ARG A 94 -8.73 -9.36 13.07
C ARG A 94 -8.13 -10.76 13.16
N LYS A 95 -7.88 -11.36 11.99
CA LYS A 95 -7.14 -12.62 11.86
C LYS A 95 -5.74 -12.51 12.46
N LYS A 96 -5.28 -13.60 13.09
CA LYS A 96 -3.98 -13.68 13.78
C LYS A 96 -2.78 -13.46 12.85
N GLU A 97 -2.88 -13.83 11.58
CA GLU A 97 -1.82 -13.65 10.57
C GLU A 97 -1.42 -12.18 10.34
N ASN A 98 -2.32 -11.23 10.62
CA ASN A 98 -2.08 -9.80 10.45
C ASN A 98 -1.90 -9.07 11.79
N LEU A 99 -1.57 -9.84 12.84
CA LEU A 99 -1.35 -9.36 14.20
C LEU A 99 0.08 -9.71 14.61
N CYS A 100 0.90 -8.70 14.85
CA CYS A 100 2.25 -8.85 15.37
C CYS A 100 2.26 -8.50 16.86
N GLU A 101 2.67 -9.42 17.72
CA GLU A 101 2.86 -9.16 19.14
C GLU A 101 4.33 -8.85 19.40
N LEU A 102 4.62 -7.60 19.75
CA LEU A 102 5.95 -7.12 20.09
C LEU A 102 6.01 -6.76 21.59
N ARG A 103 7.20 -6.87 22.18
CA ARG A 103 7.41 -6.45 23.57
C ARG A 103 7.80 -4.98 23.61
N ASN A 104 7.23 -4.24 24.55
CA ASN A 104 7.63 -2.86 24.75
C ASN A 104 9.00 -2.79 25.47
N SER A 105 10.02 -2.26 24.81
CA SER A 105 11.37 -2.11 25.38
C SER A 105 11.42 -1.13 26.57
N ILE A 106 10.49 -0.18 26.66
CA ILE A 106 10.43 0.81 27.74
C ILE A 106 9.94 0.17 29.05
N ILE A 107 8.99 -0.76 28.95
CA ILE A 107 8.36 -1.41 30.11
C ILE A 107 9.19 -2.62 30.58
N THR A 108 9.91 -3.26 29.66
CA THR A 108 10.65 -4.49 29.92
C THR A 108 12.15 -4.20 29.95
N HIS A 109 12.75 -4.02 31.13
CA HIS A 109 14.21 -3.82 31.28
C HIS A 109 15.09 -4.94 30.67
N ARG A 110 14.48 -6.05 30.23
CA ARG A 110 15.12 -7.21 29.60
C ARG A 110 15.01 -7.22 28.06
N TYR A 111 14.47 -6.17 27.44
CA TYR A 111 14.25 -6.13 25.99
C TYR A 111 14.83 -4.83 25.40
N PRO A 112 16.03 -4.88 24.80
CA PRO A 112 16.69 -3.70 24.26
C PRO A 112 15.90 -3.02 23.14
N SER A 113 15.95 -1.69 23.07
CA SER A 113 15.30 -0.92 22.01
C SER A 113 15.84 -1.24 20.60
N SER A 114 17.10 -1.68 20.49
CA SER A 114 17.68 -2.14 19.23
C SER A 114 17.00 -3.40 18.70
N THR A 115 16.68 -4.35 19.58
CA THR A 115 15.94 -5.56 19.22
C THR A 115 14.52 -5.22 18.76
N LEU A 116 13.83 -4.32 19.48
CA LEU A 116 12.51 -3.85 19.06
C LEU A 116 12.55 -3.19 17.68
N ALA A 117 13.55 -2.35 17.44
CA ALA A 117 13.71 -1.66 16.16
C ALA A 117 13.96 -2.65 15.01
N ALA A 118 14.81 -3.66 15.23
CA ALA A 118 15.07 -4.71 14.25
C ALA A 118 13.81 -5.54 13.94
N GLU A 119 13.05 -5.93 14.97
CA GLU A 119 11.79 -6.67 14.78
C GLU A 119 10.73 -5.83 14.07
N LEU A 120 10.60 -4.54 14.40
CA LEU A 120 9.70 -3.62 13.69
C LEU A 120 10.11 -3.44 12.22
N LEU A 121 11.41 -3.31 11.95
CA LEU A 121 11.91 -3.17 10.58
C LEU A 121 11.62 -4.42 9.74
N ALA A 122 11.92 -5.61 10.28
CA ALA A 122 11.60 -6.87 9.63
C ALA A 122 10.09 -7.00 9.38
N HIS A 123 9.27 -6.56 10.34
CA HIS A 123 7.83 -6.55 10.18
C HIS A 123 7.36 -5.59 9.06
N TYR A 124 7.94 -4.39 8.97
CA TYR A 124 7.63 -3.46 7.89
C TYR A 124 7.96 -4.04 6.51
N GLN A 125 9.13 -4.66 6.35
CA GLN A 125 9.53 -5.31 5.10
C GLN A 125 8.54 -6.41 4.70
N GLN A 126 8.09 -7.23 5.65
CA GLN A 126 7.08 -8.25 5.40
C GLN A 126 5.74 -7.64 4.96
N VAL A 127 5.31 -6.55 5.60
CA VAL A 127 4.06 -5.85 5.27
C VAL A 127 4.13 -5.24 3.87
N ILE A 128 5.26 -4.62 3.51
CA ILE A 128 5.49 -4.09 2.16
C ILE A 128 5.41 -5.21 1.12
N ALA A 129 6.18 -6.29 1.31
CA ALA A 129 6.24 -7.40 0.36
C ALA A 129 4.89 -8.11 0.18
N SER A 130 4.18 -8.37 1.28
CA SER A 130 2.86 -9.00 1.24
C SER A 130 1.81 -8.10 0.58
N HIS A 131 1.87 -6.79 0.82
CA HIS A 131 0.98 -5.84 0.17
C HIS A 131 1.24 -5.74 -1.32
N ASP A 132 2.50 -5.62 -1.74
CA ASP A 132 2.88 -5.56 -3.15
C ASP A 132 2.43 -6.82 -3.90
N ARG A 133 2.69 -7.99 -3.33
CA ARG A 133 2.22 -9.27 -3.88
C ARG A 133 0.69 -9.29 -4.05
N HIS A 134 -0.05 -8.79 -3.06
CA HIS A 134 -1.51 -8.74 -3.14
C HIS A 134 -1.98 -7.82 -4.29
N ILE A 135 -1.36 -6.66 -4.46
CA ILE A 135 -1.69 -5.74 -5.57
C ILE A 135 -1.41 -6.39 -6.93
N ARG A 136 -0.27 -7.07 -7.08
CA ARG A 136 0.07 -7.78 -8.31
C ARG A 136 -0.95 -8.87 -8.65
N LEU A 137 -1.35 -9.69 -7.67
CA LEU A 137 -2.38 -10.71 -7.85
C LEU A 137 -3.74 -10.11 -8.23
N GLN A 138 -4.10 -8.95 -7.66
CA GLN A 138 -5.33 -8.24 -8.05
C GLN A 138 -5.29 -7.75 -9.49
N ILE A 139 -4.14 -7.23 -9.93
CA ILE A 139 -3.95 -6.78 -11.31
C ILE A 139 -4.00 -7.99 -12.26
N GLU A 140 -3.35 -9.08 -11.90
CA GLU A 140 -3.36 -10.32 -12.68
C GLU A 140 -4.79 -10.87 -12.85
N ASP A 141 -5.55 -10.98 -11.75
CA ASP A 141 -6.96 -11.39 -11.78
C ASP A 141 -7.83 -10.43 -12.62
N GLN A 142 -7.56 -9.12 -12.57
CA GLN A 142 -8.25 -8.15 -13.42
C GLN A 142 -7.96 -8.37 -14.90
N VAL A 143 -6.73 -8.66 -15.27
CA VAL A 143 -6.31 -8.89 -16.66
C VAL A 143 -6.85 -10.22 -17.18
N GLN A 144 -6.78 -11.30 -16.39
CA GLN A 144 -7.32 -12.62 -16.77
C GLN A 144 -8.83 -12.57 -17.08
N LYS A 145 -9.59 -11.72 -16.38
CA LYS A 145 -11.03 -11.53 -16.62
C LYS A 145 -11.36 -10.92 -17.98
N LEU A 146 -10.41 -10.24 -18.61
CA LEU A 146 -10.59 -9.64 -19.94
C LEU A 146 -10.51 -10.68 -21.06
N LYS A 147 -10.02 -11.90 -20.77
CA LYS A 147 -9.92 -13.03 -21.72
C LYS A 147 -9.23 -12.65 -23.04
N ILE A 148 -8.14 -11.89 -22.94
CA ILE A 148 -7.32 -11.51 -24.09
C ILE A 148 -6.47 -12.71 -24.49
N GLU A 149 -6.52 -13.08 -25.76
CA GLU A 149 -5.82 -14.25 -26.31
C GLU A 149 -4.30 -14.03 -26.39
N ASP A 150 -3.88 -12.80 -26.67
CA ASP A 150 -2.46 -12.42 -26.76
C ASP A 150 -1.83 -12.27 -25.36
N GLU A 151 -0.87 -13.13 -25.06
CA GLU A 151 -0.11 -13.12 -23.81
C GLU A 151 0.78 -11.87 -23.66
N ASN A 152 1.33 -11.34 -24.76
CA ASN A 152 2.16 -10.13 -24.73
C ASN A 152 1.34 -8.91 -24.33
N ILE A 153 0.11 -8.79 -24.86
CA ILE A 153 -0.85 -7.75 -24.43
C ILE A 153 -1.13 -7.87 -22.94
N ASN A 154 -1.36 -9.09 -22.44
CA ASN A 154 -1.61 -9.32 -21.02
C ASN A 154 -0.43 -8.87 -20.14
N ILE A 155 0.80 -9.20 -20.52
CA ILE A 155 2.02 -8.81 -19.80
C ILE A 155 2.18 -7.30 -19.75
N LEU A 156 2.03 -6.62 -20.88
CA LEU A 156 2.13 -5.16 -20.97
C LEU A 156 1.04 -4.47 -20.16
N LEU A 157 -0.19 -4.99 -20.24
CA LEU A 157 -1.30 -4.44 -19.49
C LEU A 157 -1.09 -4.55 -17.97
N GLN A 158 -0.55 -5.68 -17.48
CA GLN A 158 -0.19 -5.83 -16.08
C GLN A 158 0.85 -4.78 -15.64
N LYS A 159 1.88 -4.54 -16.45
CA LYS A 159 2.91 -3.52 -16.17
C LYS A 159 2.32 -2.11 -16.15
N ILE A 160 1.47 -1.77 -17.11
CA ILE A 160 0.77 -0.47 -17.18
C ILE A 160 -0.13 -0.26 -15.96
N LEU A 161 -0.94 -1.26 -15.59
CA LEU A 161 -1.80 -1.18 -14.42
C LEU A 161 -1.01 -1.04 -13.12
N TYR A 162 0.15 -1.69 -13.02
CA TYR A 162 1.04 -1.55 -11.88
C TYR A 162 1.68 -0.15 -11.81
N LEU A 163 2.12 0.41 -12.94
CA LEU A 163 2.59 1.80 -13.02
C LEU A 163 1.49 2.80 -12.64
N LYS A 164 0.24 2.54 -13.05
CA LYS A 164 -0.92 3.36 -12.65
C LYS A 164 -1.14 3.32 -11.14
N TYR A 165 -0.97 2.16 -10.53
CA TYR A 165 -1.00 2.00 -9.07
C TYR A 165 0.11 2.81 -8.39
N GLN A 166 1.35 2.77 -8.91
CA GLN A 166 2.45 3.55 -8.35
C GLN A 166 2.19 5.06 -8.49
N GLN A 167 1.74 5.52 -9.66
CA GLN A 167 1.35 6.92 -9.86
C GLN A 167 0.28 7.37 -8.88
N HIS A 168 -0.71 6.52 -8.58
CA HIS A 168 -1.75 6.82 -7.59
C HIS A 168 -1.18 7.03 -6.17
N ARG A 169 -0.05 6.39 -5.84
CA ARG A 169 0.72 6.64 -4.60
C ARG A 169 1.59 7.91 -4.68
N GLY A 170 1.64 8.54 -5.84
CA GLY A 170 2.27 9.82 -6.11
C GLY A 170 3.59 9.75 -6.88
N TYR A 171 4.14 8.55 -7.12
CA TYR A 171 5.46 8.40 -7.75
C TYR A 171 5.51 7.24 -8.74
N ILE A 172 6.27 7.41 -9.82
CA ILE A 172 6.53 6.35 -10.80
C ILE A 172 8.03 6.04 -10.79
N PRO A 173 8.44 4.86 -10.31
CA PRO A 173 9.84 4.44 -10.34
C PRO A 173 10.40 4.31 -11.76
N ILE A 174 11.54 4.93 -12.02
CA ILE A 174 12.27 4.83 -13.30
C ILE A 174 12.55 3.37 -13.70
N PRO A 175 12.98 2.45 -12.80
CA PRO A 175 13.22 1.06 -13.20
C PRO A 175 11.98 0.35 -13.79
N LEU A 176 10.78 0.72 -13.33
CA LEU A 176 9.54 0.15 -13.87
C LEU A 176 9.18 0.74 -15.25
N LEU A 177 9.58 1.99 -15.52
CA LEU A 177 9.43 2.61 -16.84
C LEU A 177 10.41 2.00 -17.84
N GLN A 178 11.65 1.75 -17.43
CA GLN A 178 12.65 1.05 -18.24
C GLN A 178 12.21 -0.37 -18.56
N ASP A 179 11.69 -1.10 -17.56
CA ASP A 179 11.12 -2.43 -17.76
C ASP A 179 9.94 -2.42 -18.76
N LEU A 180 9.03 -1.46 -18.67
CA LEU A 180 7.96 -1.32 -19.67
C LEU A 180 8.51 -0.99 -21.06
N THR A 181 9.48 -0.07 -21.15
CA THR A 181 10.14 0.34 -22.41
C THR A 181 10.76 -0.86 -23.10
N GLN A 182 11.54 -1.66 -22.36
CA GLN A 182 12.17 -2.86 -22.92
C GLN A 182 11.14 -3.87 -23.42
N ASN A 183 10.05 -4.07 -22.68
CA ASN A 183 8.98 -4.99 -23.10
C ASN A 183 8.21 -4.49 -24.32
N LEU A 184 8.12 -3.18 -24.56
CA LEU A 184 7.54 -2.63 -25.79
C LEU A 184 8.47 -2.81 -27.00
N ILE A 185 9.79 -2.79 -26.78
CA ILE A 185 10.79 -2.97 -27.86
C ILE A 185 10.95 -4.44 -28.24
N GLU A 186 10.96 -5.35 -27.25
CA GLU A 186 11.27 -6.77 -27.46
C GLU A 186 10.09 -7.62 -27.91
N ARG A 187 8.85 -7.19 -27.63
CA ARG A 187 7.66 -8.03 -27.83
C ARG A 187 6.92 -7.65 -29.10
N GLU A 188 6.69 -8.64 -29.94
CA GLU A 188 5.74 -8.54 -31.04
C GLU A 188 4.32 -8.71 -30.50
N MET A 189 3.43 -7.80 -30.89
CA MET A 189 2.05 -7.76 -30.43
C MET A 189 1.16 -7.16 -31.51
N ASP A 190 -0.12 -7.52 -31.49
CA ASP A 190 -1.12 -6.83 -32.30
C ASP A 190 -1.42 -5.45 -31.70
N GLU A 191 -0.86 -4.41 -32.32
CA GLU A 191 -1.02 -3.02 -31.88
C GLU A 191 -2.48 -2.57 -31.91
N ASP A 192 -3.27 -3.00 -32.90
CA ASP A 192 -4.68 -2.61 -33.02
C ASP A 192 -5.50 -3.21 -31.87
N SER A 193 -5.29 -4.49 -31.59
CA SER A 193 -5.90 -5.20 -30.45
C SER A 193 -5.50 -4.57 -29.11
N PHE A 194 -4.24 -4.17 -28.98
CA PHE A 194 -3.75 -3.50 -27.77
C PHE A 194 -4.38 -2.12 -27.58
N ILE A 195 -4.40 -1.29 -28.62
CA ILE A 195 -5.02 0.04 -28.58
C ILE A 195 -6.50 -0.09 -28.22
N GLN A 196 -7.21 -1.07 -28.78
CA GLN A 196 -8.60 -1.33 -28.47
C GLN A 196 -8.80 -1.71 -27.00
N THR A 197 -7.95 -2.60 -26.48
CA THR A 197 -7.94 -2.98 -25.06
C THR A 197 -7.70 -1.77 -24.14
N ILE A 198 -6.73 -0.91 -24.47
CA ILE A 198 -6.42 0.30 -23.72
C ILE A 198 -7.57 1.33 -23.77
N LYS A 199 -8.28 1.43 -24.90
CA LYS A 199 -9.49 2.25 -25.06
C LYS A 199 -10.61 1.76 -24.14
N ASP A 200 -10.90 0.46 -24.16
CA ASP A 200 -11.99 -0.13 -23.39
C ASP A 200 -11.76 0.01 -21.88
N LEU A 201 -10.50 -0.08 -21.44
CA LEU A 201 -10.09 0.15 -20.05
C LEU A 201 -9.96 1.64 -19.67
N LYS A 202 -10.23 2.55 -20.59
CA LYS A 202 -10.10 4.02 -20.41
C LYS A 202 -8.70 4.42 -19.95
N LEU A 203 -7.68 3.73 -20.45
CA LEU A 203 -6.27 3.95 -20.09
C LEU A 203 -5.52 4.83 -21.08
N LEU A 204 -6.10 5.19 -22.23
CA LEU A 204 -5.43 5.97 -23.28
C LEU A 204 -4.64 7.18 -22.76
N LYS A 205 -5.30 8.09 -22.01
CA LYS A 205 -4.63 9.30 -21.47
C LYS A 205 -3.43 8.96 -20.59
N PHE A 206 -3.53 7.87 -19.83
CA PHE A 206 -2.47 7.43 -18.94
C PHE A 206 -1.32 6.78 -19.73
N VAL A 207 -1.62 5.96 -20.74
CA VAL A 207 -0.59 5.35 -21.60
C VAL A 207 0.16 6.42 -22.40
N SER A 208 -0.54 7.41 -22.96
CA SER A 208 0.13 8.55 -23.63
C SER A 208 1.03 9.34 -22.68
N PHE A 209 0.59 9.55 -21.44
CA PHE A 209 1.44 10.15 -20.41
C PHE A 209 2.69 9.29 -20.11
N LEU A 210 2.54 7.97 -20.01
CA LEU A 210 3.68 7.07 -19.82
C LEU A 210 4.64 7.11 -21.00
N GLN A 211 4.15 7.09 -22.25
CA GLN A 211 4.99 7.15 -23.45
C GLN A 211 5.82 8.43 -23.51
N ASN A 212 5.21 9.58 -23.23
CA ASN A 212 5.94 10.85 -23.17
C ASN A 212 7.04 10.82 -22.09
N LYS A 213 6.74 10.24 -20.93
CA LYS A 213 7.71 10.09 -19.85
C LYS A 213 8.84 9.11 -20.23
N MET A 214 8.51 7.99 -20.88
CA MET A 214 9.49 7.02 -21.38
C MET A 214 10.36 7.58 -22.50
N ALA A 215 9.81 8.42 -23.38
CA ALA A 215 10.58 9.11 -24.42
C ALA A 215 11.63 10.05 -23.81
N GLN A 216 11.24 10.82 -22.79
CA GLN A 216 12.11 11.79 -22.12
C GLN A 216 13.16 11.13 -21.22
N GLU A 217 12.78 10.09 -20.46
CA GLU A 217 13.63 9.52 -19.39
C GLU A 217 14.27 8.18 -19.76
N CYS A 218 13.74 7.45 -20.75
CA CYS A 218 14.17 6.08 -21.09
C CYS A 218 14.54 5.92 -22.57
N GLY A 219 14.37 6.95 -23.42
CA GLY A 219 14.75 6.92 -24.83
C GLY A 219 13.80 6.12 -25.73
N LEU A 220 12.53 5.94 -25.35
CA LEU A 220 11.54 5.29 -26.22
C LEU A 220 11.33 6.12 -27.50
N THR A 221 11.51 5.49 -28.67
CA THR A 221 11.34 6.13 -29.99
C THR A 221 9.94 5.89 -30.56
N GLU A 222 9.51 6.73 -31.50
CA GLU A 222 8.16 6.71 -32.09
C GLU A 222 7.76 5.35 -32.67
N GLY A 223 8.72 4.59 -33.23
CA GLY A 223 8.47 3.26 -33.80
C GLY A 223 8.05 2.19 -32.79
N TYR A 224 8.13 2.48 -31.49
CA TYR A 224 7.72 1.58 -30.40
C TYR A 224 6.62 2.20 -29.54
N MET A 225 5.96 3.26 -30.03
CA MET A 225 4.88 3.96 -29.33
C MET A 225 3.51 3.40 -29.75
N PRO A 226 2.83 2.60 -28.91
CA PRO A 226 1.58 1.95 -29.31
C PRO A 226 0.39 2.90 -29.42
N VAL A 227 0.38 4.03 -28.71
CA VAL A 227 -0.66 5.05 -28.88
C VAL A 227 -0.09 6.19 -29.72
N PRO A 228 -0.76 6.58 -30.83
CA PRO A 228 -0.33 7.72 -31.62
C PRO A 228 -0.36 8.99 -30.77
N LEU A 229 0.70 9.79 -30.87
CA LEU A 229 0.72 11.12 -30.27
C LEU A 229 -0.43 11.92 -30.90
N LYS A 230 -1.29 12.49 -30.05
CA LYS A 230 -2.22 13.50 -30.56
C LYS A 230 -1.38 14.70 -30.97
N GLU A 231 -1.42 15.03 -32.26
CA GLU A 231 -1.09 16.37 -32.75
C GLU A 231 -1.87 17.46 -31.99
#